data_AF-A0A7S0TBQ5-F1
#
_entry.id   AF-A0A7S0TBQ5-F1
#
_cell.length_a   1.000
_cell.length_b   1.000
_cell.length_c   1.000
_cell.angle_alpha   90.00
_cell.angle_beta   90.00
_cell.angle_gamma   90.00
#
_symmetry.space_group_name_H-M   'P 1'
#
loop_
_entity.id
_entity.type
_entity.pdbx_description
1 polymer ?
#
loop_
_entity_poly.entity_id
_entity_poly.type
_entity_poly.pdbx_seq_one_letter_code
_entity_poly.pdbx_strand_id
1 'polypeptide(L)'
;GWVESAPNAFSYAATMEAWSKSHRHPDSLQRIEGLLEEMKNSSLVQVVPDRVSYQYVLNAYAASKTATGAEKAYDVLQEMIALYEAGNVLVAPNTSNFSRVIKALAATSDEDKVESVLGQLQDLYSKTG
;
A
#
# COMPACT_ATOMS: atom_id res chain seq x y z
N GLY A 1 -3.88 -14.29 -33.97
CA GLY A 1 -2.53 -13.85 -33.57
C GLY A 1 -2.60 -13.47 -32.12
N TRP A 2 -1.89 -14.19 -31.27
CA TRP A 2 -1.82 -13.88 -29.84
C TRP A 2 -1.07 -12.55 -29.73
N VAL A 3 -1.80 -11.46 -29.53
CA VAL A 3 -1.20 -10.23 -29.03
C VAL A 3 -0.48 -10.66 -27.76
N GLU A 4 0.85 -10.54 -27.74
CA GLU A 4 1.66 -10.73 -26.54
C GLU A 4 0.90 -10.09 -25.38
N SER A 5 0.50 -10.91 -24.40
CA SER A 5 -0.23 -10.42 -23.23
C SER A 5 0.77 -9.67 -22.35
N ALA A 6 1.19 -8.49 -22.84
CA ALA A 6 2.02 -7.59 -22.09
C ALA A 6 1.33 -7.36 -20.73
N PRO A 7 2.06 -7.48 -19.61
CA PRO A 7 1.51 -7.17 -18.31
C PRO A 7 0.84 -5.80 -18.36
N ASN A 8 -0.40 -5.73 -17.90
CA ASN A 8 -1.13 -4.49 -17.72
C ASN A 8 -1.50 -4.33 -16.24
N ALA A 9 -1.91 -3.12 -15.85
CA ALA A 9 -2.31 -2.82 -14.48
C ALA A 9 -3.32 -3.83 -13.89
N PHE A 10 -4.19 -4.43 -14.73
CA PHE A 10 -5.16 -5.43 -14.29
C PHE A 10 -4.51 -6.76 -13.89
N SER A 11 -3.56 -7.26 -14.68
CA SER A 11 -2.81 -8.49 -14.34
C SER A 11 -1.99 -8.34 -13.05
N TYR A 12 -1.36 -7.17 -12.86
CA TYR A 12 -0.68 -6.83 -11.61
C TYR A 12 -1.66 -6.76 -10.44
N ALA A 13 -2.76 -6.01 -10.58
CA ALA A 13 -3.77 -5.86 -9.54
C ALA A 13 -4.35 -7.20 -9.09
N ALA A 14 -4.72 -8.08 -10.02
CA ALA A 14 -5.25 -9.40 -9.70
C ALA A 14 -4.24 -10.27 -8.92
N THR A 15 -2.97 -10.21 -9.32
CA THR A 15 -1.90 -10.99 -8.67
C THR A 15 -1.56 -10.44 -7.29
N MET A 16 -1.47 -9.11 -7.16
CA MET A 16 -1.28 -8.43 -5.88
C MET A 16 -2.46 -8.67 -4.94
N GLU A 17 -3.70 -8.66 -5.45
CA GLU A 17 -4.88 -8.99 -4.65
C GLU A 17 -4.78 -10.40 -4.06
N ALA A 18 -4.44 -11.39 -4.89
CA ALA A 18 -4.29 -12.77 -4.46
C ALA A 18 -3.21 -12.92 -3.38
N TRP A 19 -2.04 -12.29 -3.56
CA TRP A 19 -0.97 -12.31 -2.56
C TRP A 19 -1.36 -11.56 -1.28
N SER A 20 -2.07 -10.43 -1.38
CA SER A 20 -2.50 -9.66 -0.20
C SER A 20 -3.42 -10.45 0.72
N LYS A 21 -4.23 -11.34 0.16
CA LYS A 21 -5.11 -12.24 0.91
C LYS A 21 -4.36 -13.46 1.47
N SER A 22 -3.23 -13.80 0.88
CA SER A 22 -2.41 -14.98 1.21
C SER A 22 -1.35 -14.72 2.28
N HIS A 23 -1.60 -13.79 3.21
CA HIS A 23 -0.70 -13.34 4.30
C HIS A 23 -0.08 -14.45 5.18
N ARG A 24 -0.59 -15.69 5.13
CA ARG A 24 -0.01 -16.85 5.84
C ARG A 24 1.07 -17.58 5.04
N HIS A 25 1.17 -17.32 3.74
CA HIS A 25 2.21 -17.88 2.89
C HIS A 25 3.53 -17.14 3.18
N PRO A 26 4.65 -17.84 3.46
CA PRO A 26 5.93 -17.21 3.82
C PRO A 26 6.38 -16.15 2.81
N ASP A 27 6.21 -16.44 1.52
CA ASP A 27 6.67 -15.55 0.46
C ASP A 27 5.66 -14.44 0.09
N SER A 28 4.47 -14.39 0.71
CA SER A 28 3.40 -13.47 0.27
C SER A 28 3.83 -12.00 0.33
N LEU A 29 4.51 -11.60 1.40
CA LEU A 29 5.01 -10.24 1.59
C LEU A 29 6.12 -9.91 0.58
N GLN A 30 7.06 -10.82 0.38
CA GLN A 30 8.14 -10.63 -0.59
C GLN A 30 7.60 -10.53 -2.02
N ARG A 31 6.63 -11.37 -2.38
CA ARG A 31 6.02 -11.36 -3.71
C ARG A 31 5.25 -10.08 -3.99
N ILE A 32 4.48 -9.60 -3.01
CA ILE A 32 3.67 -8.40 -3.23
C ILE A 32 4.51 -7.12 -3.26
N GLU A 33 5.56 -7.04 -2.44
CA GLU A 33 6.56 -5.96 -2.47
C GLU A 33 7.29 -5.96 -3.82
N GLY A 34 7.76 -7.14 -4.28
CA GLY A 34 8.41 -7.28 -5.58
C GLY A 34 7.54 -6.83 -6.76
N LEU A 35 6.24 -7.15 -6.74
CA LEU A 35 5.31 -6.71 -7.78
C LEU A 35 5.15 -5.18 -7.81
N LEU A 36 5.07 -4.53 -6.64
CA LEU A 36 5.00 -3.08 -6.58
C LEU A 36 6.29 -2.43 -7.10
N GLU A 37 7.46 -2.98 -6.75
CA GLU A 37 8.75 -2.51 -7.25
C GLU A 37 8.90 -2.72 -8.76
N GLU A 38 8.43 -3.84 -9.31
CA GLU A 38 8.36 -4.03 -10.76
C GLU A 38 7.49 -2.97 -11.44
N MET A 39 6.34 -2.64 -10.85
CA MET A 39 5.47 -1.59 -11.38
C MET A 39 6.16 -0.22 -11.32
N LYS A 40 6.83 0.12 -10.21
CA LYS A 40 7.57 1.39 -10.06
C LYS A 40 8.70 1.53 -11.09
N ASN A 41 9.36 0.43 -11.43
CA ASN A 41 10.49 0.42 -12.37
C ASN A 41 10.08 0.17 -13.83
N SER A 42 8.79 0.00 -14.11
CA SER A 42 8.31 -0.26 -15.47
C SER A 42 8.35 1.00 -16.33
N SER A 43 8.83 0.86 -17.57
CA SER A 43 8.74 1.91 -18.58
C SER A 43 7.41 1.87 -19.35
N LEU A 44 6.52 0.93 -19.02
CA LEU A 44 5.24 0.75 -19.70
C LEU A 44 4.18 1.69 -19.12
N VAL A 45 3.59 2.53 -19.96
CA VAL A 45 2.56 3.51 -19.55
C VAL A 45 1.34 2.85 -18.90
N GLN A 46 1.02 1.61 -19.29
CA GLN A 46 -0.07 0.84 -18.70
C GLN A 46 0.29 0.10 -17.39
N VAL A 47 1.51 0.27 -16.87
CA VAL A 47 2.01 -0.37 -15.64
C VAL A 47 2.53 0.73 -14.71
N VAL A 48 1.61 1.53 -14.20
CA VAL A 48 1.91 2.62 -13.24
C VAL A 48 1.28 2.26 -11.90
N PRO A 49 2.05 2.32 -10.79
CA PRO A 49 1.48 2.17 -9.46
C PRO A 49 0.40 3.20 -9.18
N ASP A 50 -0.73 2.72 -8.66
CA ASP A 50 -1.86 3.54 -8.21
C ASP A 50 -2.22 3.21 -6.76
N ARG A 51 -3.20 3.93 -6.21
CA ARG A 51 -3.70 3.70 -4.85
C ARG A 51 -4.04 2.24 -4.57
N VAL A 52 -4.55 1.50 -5.55
CA VAL A 52 -4.96 0.10 -5.39
C VAL A 52 -3.73 -0.81 -5.21
N SER A 53 -2.70 -0.63 -6.05
CA SER A 53 -1.44 -1.38 -5.92
C SER A 53 -0.77 -1.17 -4.54
N TYR A 54 -0.66 0.08 -4.09
CA TYR A 54 -0.16 0.40 -2.74
C TYR A 54 -1.05 -0.17 -1.64
N GLN A 55 -2.37 -0.08 -1.81
CA GLN A 55 -3.33 -0.62 -0.83
C GLN A 55 -3.15 -2.13 -0.65
N TYR A 56 -2.84 -2.88 -1.70
CA TYR A 56 -2.58 -4.32 -1.57
C TYR A 56 -1.34 -4.62 -0.72
N VAL A 57 -0.23 -3.91 -0.95
CA VAL A 57 1.00 -4.07 -0.16
C VAL A 57 0.75 -3.70 1.30
N LEU A 58 0.13 -2.54 1.55
CA LEU A 58 -0.25 -2.07 2.88
C LEU A 58 -1.15 -3.10 3.60
N ASN A 59 -2.15 -3.63 2.91
CA ASN A 59 -3.05 -4.65 3.47
C ASN A 59 -2.30 -5.93 3.85
N ALA A 60 -1.37 -6.39 3.03
CA ALA A 60 -0.60 -7.60 3.28
C ALA A 60 0.24 -7.46 4.56
N TYR A 61 0.98 -6.34 4.68
CA TYR A 61 1.77 -6.05 5.86
C TYR A 61 0.92 -5.88 7.13
N ALA A 62 -0.16 -5.10 7.06
CA ALA A 62 -1.08 -4.92 8.18
C ALA A 62 -1.74 -6.24 8.62
N ALA A 63 -2.00 -7.16 7.69
CA ALA A 63 -2.59 -8.47 7.98
C ALA A 63 -1.59 -9.49 8.54
N SER A 64 -0.28 -9.24 8.44
CA SER A 64 0.74 -10.16 8.98
C SER A 64 0.72 -10.25 10.51
N LYS A 65 0.16 -9.24 11.20
CA LYS A 65 0.08 -9.14 12.67
C LYS A 65 1.44 -9.28 13.37
N THR A 66 2.49 -8.76 12.75
CA THR A 66 3.84 -8.68 13.32
C THR A 66 4.23 -7.22 13.53
N ALA A 67 5.15 -6.94 14.45
CA ALA A 67 5.69 -5.60 14.67
C ALA A 67 6.30 -5.04 13.37
N THR A 68 7.16 -5.82 12.73
CA THR A 68 7.76 -5.49 11.43
C THR A 68 6.72 -5.24 10.34
N GLY A 69 5.61 -6.01 10.33
CA GLY A 69 4.52 -5.79 9.41
C GLY A 69 3.76 -4.49 9.67
N ALA A 70 3.53 -4.11 10.93
CA ALA A 70 2.92 -2.83 11.25
C ALA A 70 3.82 -1.66 10.83
N GLU A 71 5.14 -1.77 11.06
CA GLU A 71 6.13 -0.78 10.62
C GLU A 71 6.15 -0.65 9.09
N LYS A 72 6.23 -1.77 8.37
CA LYS A 72 6.19 -1.75 6.90
C LYS A 72 4.88 -1.20 6.34
N ALA A 73 3.74 -1.48 6.98
CA ALA A 73 2.46 -0.89 6.58
C ALA A 73 2.44 0.63 6.79
N TYR A 74 3.06 1.11 7.87
CA TYR A 74 3.27 2.53 8.13
C TYR A 74 4.17 3.17 7.07
N ASP A 75 5.31 2.56 6.75
CA ASP A 75 6.24 3.07 5.73
C ASP A 75 5.57 3.22 4.36
N VAL A 76 4.78 2.22 3.96
CA VAL A 76 4.00 2.26 2.70
C VAL A 76 2.99 3.41 2.72
N LEU A 77 2.32 3.67 3.86
CA LEU A 77 1.40 4.81 3.97
C LEU A 77 2.14 6.15 3.88
N GLN A 78 3.31 6.28 4.52
CA GLN A 78 4.13 7.49 4.41
C GLN A 78 4.61 7.71 2.97
N GLU A 79 4.99 6.65 2.25
CA GLU A 79 5.34 6.73 0.82
C GLU A 79 4.15 7.24 -0.01
N MET A 80 2.94 6.71 0.21
CA MET A 80 1.73 7.20 -0.47
C MET A 80 1.48 8.68 -0.22
N ILE A 81 1.64 9.14 1.03
CA ILE A 81 1.47 10.56 1.41
C ILE A 81 2.50 11.43 0.69
N ALA A 82 3.79 11.06 0.78
CA ALA A 82 4.86 11.83 0.17
C ALA A 82 4.69 11.96 -1.36
N LEU A 83 4.31 10.87 -2.03
CA LEU A 83 4.04 10.88 -3.46
C LEU A 83 2.82 11.74 -3.81
N TYR A 84 1.77 11.70 -2.99
CA TYR A 84 0.59 12.56 -3.19
C TYR A 84 0.94 14.04 -3.03
N GLU A 85 1.71 14.39 -1.99
CA GLU A 85 2.19 15.77 -1.76
C GLU A 85 3.14 16.25 -2.87
N ALA A 86 3.89 15.35 -3.49
CA ALA A 86 4.69 15.63 -4.70
C ALA A 86 3.85 15.76 -5.98
N GLY A 87 2.53 15.64 -5.91
CA GLY A 87 1.59 15.83 -7.02
C GLY A 87 1.10 14.55 -7.69
N ASN A 88 1.50 13.36 -7.22
CA ASN A 88 0.99 12.10 -7.77
C ASN A 88 -0.38 11.76 -7.17
N VAL A 89 -1.43 12.31 -7.76
CA VAL A 89 -2.82 12.08 -7.34
C VAL A 89 -3.29 10.63 -7.47
N LEU A 90 -2.62 9.81 -8.28
CA LEU A 90 -3.01 8.40 -8.51
C LEU A 90 -2.82 7.54 -7.25
N VAL A 91 -1.91 7.93 -6.37
CA VAL A 91 -1.58 7.19 -5.14
C VAL A 91 -2.17 7.80 -3.89
N ALA A 92 -3.06 8.80 -4.03
CA ALA A 92 -3.69 9.50 -2.91
C ALA A 92 -4.29 8.52 -1.89
N PRO A 93 -3.82 8.48 -0.64
CA PRO A 93 -4.34 7.58 0.38
C PRO A 93 -5.77 7.95 0.75
N ASN A 94 -6.56 6.96 1.16
CA ASN A 94 -7.92 7.16 1.68
C ASN A 94 -8.03 6.70 3.13
N THR A 95 -9.18 6.97 3.77
CA THR A 95 -9.47 6.59 5.17
C THR A 95 -9.21 5.12 5.47
N SER A 96 -9.45 4.23 4.50
CA SER A 96 -9.22 2.80 4.68
C SER A 96 -7.73 2.49 4.85
N ASN A 97 -6.86 3.18 4.11
CA ASN A 97 -5.41 3.04 4.25
C ASN A 97 -4.98 3.45 5.68
N PHE A 98 -5.36 4.64 6.14
CA PHE A 98 -5.06 5.13 7.50
C PHE A 98 -5.61 4.19 8.58
N SER A 99 -6.89 3.82 8.49
CA SER A 99 -7.55 2.97 9.50
C SER A 99 -6.86 1.62 9.68
N ARG A 100 -6.29 1.06 8.60
CA ARG A 100 -5.60 -0.23 8.65
C ARG A 100 -4.23 -0.12 9.32
N VAL A 101 -3.49 0.94 9.02
CA VAL A 101 -2.19 1.20 9.66
C VAL A 101 -2.38 1.49 11.14
N ILE A 102 -3.35 2.33 11.53
CA ILE A 102 -3.68 2.60 12.93
C ILE A 102 -3.98 1.29 13.68
N LYS A 103 -4.83 0.42 13.10
CA LYS A 103 -5.16 -0.88 13.71
C LYS A 103 -3.95 -1.80 13.85
N ALA A 104 -3.04 -1.79 12.87
CA ALA A 104 -1.83 -2.61 12.92
C ALA A 104 -0.86 -2.09 14.00
N LEU A 105 -0.63 -0.78 14.07
CA LEU A 105 0.26 -0.15 15.05
C LEU A 105 -0.27 -0.27 16.48
N ALA A 106 -1.58 -0.11 16.68
CA ALA A 106 -2.21 -0.28 17.99
C ALA A 106 -2.03 -1.69 18.56
N ALA A 107 -1.87 -2.71 17.70
CA ALA A 107 -1.57 -4.07 18.13
C ALA A 107 -0.10 -4.27 18.56
N THR A 108 0.77 -3.30 18.28
CA THR A 108 2.21 -3.34 18.57
C THR A 108 2.62 -2.43 19.73
N SER A 109 1.65 -1.75 20.36
CA SER A 109 1.86 -0.79 21.46
C SER A 109 2.74 0.43 21.09
N ASP A 110 2.77 0.81 19.81
CA ASP A 110 3.47 2.01 19.33
C ASP A 110 2.50 3.20 19.30
N GLU A 111 2.24 3.78 20.47
CA GLU A 111 1.26 4.85 20.68
C GLU A 111 1.65 6.13 19.92
N ASP A 112 2.94 6.47 19.87
CA ASP A 112 3.44 7.65 19.17
C ASP A 112 3.14 7.60 17.67
N LYS A 113 3.37 6.46 17.00
CA LYS A 113 3.02 6.31 15.59
C LYS A 113 1.50 6.30 15.38
N VAL A 114 0.72 5.73 16.30
CA VAL A 114 -0.75 5.75 16.21
C VAL A 114 -1.26 7.19 16.20
N GLU A 115 -0.82 8.01 17.15
CA GLU A 115 -1.21 9.43 17.24
C GLU A 115 -0.74 10.22 16.01
N SER A 116 0.48 9.97 15.52
CA SER A 116 0.99 10.59 14.29
C SER A 116 0.09 10.29 13.08
N VAL A 117 -0.26 9.02 12.86
CA VAL A 117 -1.12 8.63 11.71
C VAL A 117 -2.54 9.18 11.86
N LEU A 118 -3.06 9.27 13.10
CA LEU A 118 -4.36 9.87 13.37
C LEU A 118 -4.36 11.38 13.07
N GLY A 119 -3.31 12.10 13.46
CA GLY A 119 -3.14 13.52 13.13
C GLY A 119 -3.08 13.75 11.62
N GLN A 120 -2.30 12.95 10.89
CA GLN A 120 -2.25 13.01 9.42
C GLN A 120 -3.61 12.78 8.77
N LEU A 121 -4.42 11.86 9.30
CA LEU A 121 -5.79 11.64 8.82
C LEU A 121 -6.66 12.88 9.06
N GLN A 122 -6.61 13.48 10.24
CA GLN A 122 -7.39 14.69 10.56
C GLN A 122 -7.00 15.87 9.66
N ASP A 123 -5.70 16.08 9.46
CA ASP A 123 -5.19 17.12 8.57
C ASP A 123 -5.67 16.95 7.14
N LEU A 124 -5.65 15.72 6.62
CA LEU A 124 -6.17 15.42 5.28
C LEU A 124 -7.65 15.80 5.16
N TYR A 125 -8.46 15.49 6.17
CA TYR A 125 -9.90 15.82 6.17
C TYR A 125 -10.18 17.31 6.32
N SER A 126 -9.39 18.02 7.12
CA SER A 126 -9.52 19.48 7.29
C SER A 126 -9.27 20.26 6.01
N LYS A 127 -8.43 19.72 5.10
CA LYS A 127 -8.11 20.32 3.80
C LYS A 127 -9.11 20.00 2.70
N THR A 128 -9.96 18.98 2.89
CA THR A 128 -10.98 18.54 1.93
C THR A 128 -12.40 19.04 2.24
N GLY A 129 -12.57 19.75 3.37
CA GLY A 129 -13.83 20.36 3.81
C GLY A 129 -14.01 21.79 3.33
#